data_AF-A0A9N9KJR4-F1
#
_entry.id   AF-A0A9N9KJR4-F1
#
_cell.length_a   1.000
_cell.length_b   1.000
_cell.length_c   1.000
_cell.angle_alpha   90.00
_cell.angle_beta   90.00
_cell.angle_gamma   90.00
#
_symmetry.space_group_name_H-M   'P 1'
#
loop_
_entity.id
_entity.type
_entity.pdbx_description
1 polymer ?
#
loop_
_entity_poly.entity_id
_entity_poly.type
_entity_poly.pdbx_seq_one_letter_code
_entity_poly.pdbx_strand_id
1 'polypeptide(L)'
;SMPIKTENECSENNNKLLEERLRRYEDESGQISSTSTLIDRVSYLRHNRENDVSKAINKIEDSMSFDLCFVLDCTASMSPHIEAAKVHILKVASYVNSNNSNAKFWIGFCGYRDHFNGSNRLQIFDFTNSLEKFKTYITDKVTAIGGADIPEDVLGGLNEAITEMTWSNAT
;
A
#
# COMPACT_ATOMS: atom_id res chain seq x y z
N SER A 1 14.48 -38.29 -39.22
CA SER A 1 14.25 -36.85 -39.45
C SER A 1 12.77 -36.59 -39.65
N MET A 2 12.13 -35.86 -38.73
CA MET A 2 10.76 -35.37 -38.94
C MET A 2 10.80 -34.17 -39.90
N PRO A 3 9.90 -34.07 -40.88
CA PRO A 3 9.86 -32.93 -41.80
C PRO A 3 9.34 -31.68 -41.07
N ILE A 4 10.15 -30.63 -41.07
CA ILE A 4 9.77 -29.28 -40.64
C ILE A 4 8.86 -28.71 -41.73
N LYS A 5 7.58 -28.49 -41.42
CA LYS A 5 6.66 -27.81 -42.33
C LYS A 5 7.16 -26.38 -42.56
N THR A 6 7.27 -25.99 -43.82
CA THR A 6 7.76 -24.67 -44.22
C THR A 6 6.74 -23.58 -43.91
N GLU A 7 7.21 -22.36 -43.66
CA GLU A 7 6.41 -21.20 -43.24
C GLU A 7 5.20 -20.90 -44.15
N ASN A 8 5.27 -21.28 -45.44
CA ASN A 8 4.17 -21.14 -46.39
C ASN A 8 2.93 -21.99 -46.04
N GLU A 9 3.09 -23.21 -45.52
CA GLU A 9 1.96 -24.07 -45.15
C GLU A 9 1.22 -23.57 -43.88
N CYS A 10 1.93 -22.85 -43.00
CA CYS A 10 1.35 -22.26 -41.80
C CYS A 10 0.50 -21.03 -42.13
N SER A 11 0.97 -20.21 -43.07
CA SER A 11 0.25 -19.05 -43.60
C SER A 11 -1.05 -19.43 -44.31
N GLU A 12 -1.00 -20.44 -45.19
CA GLU A 12 -2.19 -20.90 -45.93
C GLU A 12 -3.26 -21.49 -45.02
N ASN A 13 -2.87 -22.25 -43.99
CA ASN A 13 -3.82 -22.79 -43.00
C ASN A 13 -4.50 -21.69 -42.18
N ASN A 14 -3.77 -20.63 -41.82
CA ASN A 14 -4.35 -19.50 -41.08
C ASN A 14 -5.35 -18.71 -41.94
N ASN A 15 -5.05 -18.50 -43.22
CA ASN A 15 -5.97 -17.85 -44.15
C ASN A 15 -7.24 -18.69 -44.36
N LYS A 16 -7.09 -20.02 -44.48
CA LYS A 16 -8.23 -20.94 -44.63
C LYS A 16 -9.13 -20.95 -43.40
N LEU A 17 -8.54 -20.90 -42.20
CA LEU A 17 -9.28 -20.80 -40.93
C LEU A 17 -9.99 -19.45 -40.79
N LEU A 18 -9.40 -18.37 -41.29
CA LEU A 18 -9.99 -17.03 -41.26
C LEU A 18 -11.19 -16.95 -42.20
N GLU A 19 -11.07 -17.48 -43.41
CA GLU A 19 -12.16 -17.58 -44.40
C GLU A 19 -13.32 -18.43 -43.88
N GLU A 20 -13.03 -19.56 -43.24
CA GLU A 20 -14.05 -20.44 -42.65
C GLU A 20 -14.71 -19.84 -41.39
N ARG A 21 -14.02 -18.91 -40.71
CA ARG A 21 -14.60 -18.09 -39.66
C ARG A 21 -15.50 -17.00 -40.24
N LEU A 22 -15.06 -16.30 -41.29
CA LEU A 22 -15.84 -15.26 -41.97
C LEU A 22 -17.13 -15.82 -42.56
N ARG A 23 -17.08 -16.99 -43.20
CA ARG A 23 -18.26 -17.65 -43.77
C ARG A 23 -19.29 -18.08 -42.72
N ARG A 24 -18.83 -18.50 -41.54
CA ARG A 24 -19.72 -18.76 -40.39
C ARG A 24 -20.42 -17.50 -39.89
N TYR A 25 -19.73 -16.36 -39.89
CA TYR A 25 -20.36 -15.08 -39.53
C TYR A 25 -21.39 -14.63 -40.57
N GLU A 26 -21.20 -14.94 -41.85
CA GLU A 26 -22.19 -14.66 -42.90
C GLU A 26 -23.44 -15.54 -42.77
N ASP A 27 -23.29 -16.84 -42.49
CA ASP A 27 -24.43 -17.74 -42.26
C ASP A 27 -25.19 -17.43 -40.96
N GLU A 28 -24.48 -16.98 -39.90
CA GLU A 28 -25.10 -16.49 -38.66
C GLU A 28 -25.77 -15.11 -38.84
N SER A 29 -25.39 -14.33 -39.86
CA SER A 29 -26.01 -13.05 -40.20
C SER A 29 -27.37 -13.18 -40.90
N GLY A 30 -27.81 -14.40 -41.26
CA GLY A 30 -29.16 -14.68 -41.74
C GLY A 30 -30.27 -14.46 -40.70
N GLN A 31 -29.92 -14.15 -39.44
CA GLN A 31 -30.83 -13.66 -38.40
C GLN A 31 -30.33 -12.31 -37.85
N ILE A 32 -30.50 -11.22 -38.62
CA ILE A 32 -30.35 -9.85 -38.09
C ILE A 32 -31.54 -9.56 -37.16
N SER A 33 -31.48 -10.11 -35.95
CA SER A 33 -32.22 -9.61 -34.79
C SER A 33 -31.61 -8.27 -34.41
N SER A 34 -32.15 -7.21 -35.03
CA SER A 34 -32.03 -5.79 -34.68
C SER A 34 -30.64 -5.34 -34.20
N THR A 35 -29.86 -4.75 -35.11
CA THR A 35 -28.56 -4.08 -34.87
C THR A 35 -28.52 -3.18 -33.62
N SER A 36 -29.65 -2.57 -33.23
CA SER A 36 -29.83 -1.87 -31.93
C SER A 36 -29.47 -2.75 -30.73
N THR A 37 -30.00 -3.98 -30.68
CA THR A 37 -29.84 -4.92 -29.57
C THR A 37 -28.38 -5.37 -29.41
N LEU A 38 -27.63 -5.49 -30.51
CA LEU A 38 -26.20 -5.83 -30.49
C LEU A 38 -25.35 -4.67 -29.97
N ILE A 39 -25.64 -3.44 -30.40
CA ILE A 39 -24.96 -2.22 -29.92
C ILE A 39 -25.20 -2.02 -28.43
N ASP A 40 -26.44 -2.24 -27.95
CA ASP A 40 -26.79 -2.13 -26.53
C ASP A 40 -26.04 -3.18 -25.69
N ARG A 41 -25.96 -4.42 -26.16
CA ARG A 41 -25.19 -5.49 -25.51
C ARG A 41 -23.70 -5.18 -25.45
N VAL A 42 -23.11 -4.70 -26.54
CA VAL A 42 -21.68 -4.32 -26.56
C VAL A 42 -21.41 -3.16 -25.61
N SER A 43 -22.29 -2.16 -25.58
CA SER A 43 -22.18 -1.01 -24.67
C SER A 43 -22.30 -1.43 -23.20
N TYR A 44 -23.25 -2.31 -22.88
CA TYR A 44 -23.42 -2.88 -21.54
C TYR A 44 -22.20 -3.69 -21.09
N LEU A 45 -21.68 -4.57 -21.96
CA LEU A 45 -20.48 -5.36 -21.68
C LEU A 45 -19.26 -4.46 -21.46
N ARG A 46 -19.12 -3.39 -22.25
CA ARG A 46 -18.05 -2.41 -22.09
C ARG A 46 -18.12 -1.73 -20.72
N HIS A 47 -19.30 -1.24 -20.34
CA HIS A 47 -19.51 -0.59 -19.05
C HIS A 47 -19.19 -1.52 -17.87
N ASN A 48 -19.65 -2.78 -17.92
CA ASN A 48 -19.33 -3.74 -16.88
C ASN A 48 -17.83 -4.03 -16.78
N ARG A 49 -17.14 -4.16 -17.92
CA ARG A 49 -15.68 -4.32 -17.92
C ARG A 49 -14.96 -3.11 -17.34
N GLU A 50 -15.39 -1.90 -17.67
CA GLU A 50 -14.83 -0.66 -17.11
C GLU A 50 -15.01 -0.61 -15.58
N ASN A 51 -16.18 -1.03 -15.08
CA ASN A 51 -16.44 -1.16 -13.65
C ASN A 51 -15.54 -2.21 -12.98
N ASP A 52 -15.38 -3.38 -13.60
CA ASP A 52 -14.55 -4.45 -13.06
C ASP A 52 -13.06 -4.08 -13.06
N VAL A 53 -12.58 -3.41 -14.12
CA VAL A 53 -11.23 -2.84 -14.18
C VAL A 53 -11.03 -1.79 -13.08
N SER A 54 -11.99 -0.89 -12.90
CA SER A 54 -11.90 0.15 -11.87
C SER A 54 -11.84 -0.45 -10.45
N LYS A 55 -12.66 -1.47 -10.17
CA LYS A 55 -12.62 -2.20 -8.89
C LYS A 55 -11.27 -2.90 -8.68
N ALA A 56 -10.72 -3.51 -9.72
CA ALA A 56 -9.41 -4.16 -9.65
C ALA A 56 -8.28 -3.17 -9.38
N ILE A 57 -8.29 -2.01 -10.05
CA ILE A 57 -7.32 -0.93 -9.82
C ILE A 57 -7.41 -0.41 -8.38
N ASN A 58 -8.60 -0.08 -7.89
CA ASN A 58 -8.77 0.39 -6.51
C ASN A 58 -8.26 -0.63 -5.49
N LYS A 59 -8.57 -1.91 -5.69
CA LYS A 59 -8.08 -2.98 -4.81
C LYS A 59 -6.56 -3.10 -4.80
N ILE A 60 -5.92 -2.88 -5.95
CA ILE A 60 -4.46 -2.85 -6.05
C ILE A 60 -3.90 -1.63 -5.30
N GLU A 61 -4.48 -0.45 -5.49
CA GLU A 61 -4.06 0.76 -4.77
C GLU A 61 -4.20 0.63 -3.25
N ASP A 62 -5.31 0.07 -2.77
CA ASP A 62 -5.53 -0.17 -1.33
C ASP A 62 -4.52 -1.19 -0.78
N SER A 63 -4.18 -2.22 -1.56
CA SER A 63 -3.15 -3.21 -1.18
C SER A 63 -1.73 -2.64 -1.19
N MET A 64 -1.54 -1.44 -1.75
CA MET A 64 -0.28 -0.71 -1.82
C MET A 64 -0.30 0.50 -0.88
N SER A 65 -0.96 0.42 0.27
CA SER A 65 -0.90 1.42 1.33
C SER A 65 -0.61 0.76 2.67
N PHE A 66 0.32 1.31 3.45
CA PHE A 66 0.60 0.82 4.80
C PHE A 66 1.15 1.92 5.72
N ASP A 67 0.94 1.68 7.01
CA ASP A 67 1.32 2.57 8.10
C ASP A 67 2.44 1.94 8.94
N LEU A 68 3.44 2.72 9.31
CA LEU A 68 4.52 2.31 10.21
C LEU A 68 4.62 3.28 11.39
N CYS A 69 4.38 2.79 12.60
CA CYS A 69 4.63 3.54 13.83
C CYS A 69 5.87 3.01 14.55
N PHE A 70 6.75 3.93 14.94
CA PHE A 70 7.85 3.64 15.85
C PHE A 70 7.43 3.97 17.29
N VAL A 71 7.47 2.98 18.17
CA VAL A 71 7.23 3.16 19.61
C VAL A 71 8.58 3.12 20.34
N LEU A 72 8.91 4.16 21.09
CA LEU A 72 10.22 4.31 21.74
C LEU A 72 10.08 4.69 23.21
N ASP A 73 10.86 4.03 24.06
CA ASP A 73 11.11 4.46 25.43
C ASP A 73 11.94 5.76 25.40
N CYS A 74 11.38 6.80 26.00
CA CYS A 74 12.03 8.09 26.12
C CYS A 74 12.44 8.44 27.56
N THR A 75 12.43 7.56 28.56
CA THR A 75 12.84 7.91 29.93
C THR A 75 14.30 8.39 30.02
N ALA A 76 14.71 9.04 31.12
CA ALA A 76 16.10 9.48 31.27
C ALA A 76 17.11 8.32 31.29
N SER A 77 16.69 7.10 31.62
CA SER A 77 17.55 5.92 31.54
C SER A 77 18.03 5.67 30.10
N MET A 78 17.22 6.05 29.11
CA MET A 78 17.52 5.97 27.69
C MET A 78 18.41 7.11 27.17
N SER A 79 18.78 8.12 27.98
CA SER A 79 19.64 9.22 27.51
C SER A 79 20.93 8.79 26.79
N PRO A 80 21.67 7.75 27.23
CA PRO A 80 22.86 7.28 26.52
C PRO A 80 22.55 6.60 25.17
N HIS A 81 21.32 6.14 24.97
CA HIS A 81 20.92 5.29 23.85
C HIS A 81 20.01 5.99 22.84
N ILE A 82 19.33 7.06 23.24
CA ILE A 82 18.27 7.67 22.44
C ILE A 82 18.76 8.22 21.11
N GLU A 83 19.97 8.76 21.04
CA GLU A 83 20.53 9.25 19.78
C GLU A 83 20.82 8.11 18.80
N ALA A 84 21.33 6.98 19.30
CA ALA A 84 21.51 5.79 18.47
C ALA A 84 20.17 5.21 18.00
N ALA A 85 19.15 5.22 18.86
CA ALA A 85 17.80 4.80 18.50
C ALA A 85 17.21 5.69 17.40
N LYS A 86 17.31 7.03 17.53
CA LYS A 86 16.90 7.99 16.50
C LYS A 86 17.57 7.68 15.16
N VAL A 87 18.90 7.50 15.14
CA VAL A 87 19.64 7.16 13.91
C VAL A 87 19.10 5.88 13.26
N HIS A 88 18.79 4.84 14.04
CA HIS A 88 18.23 3.61 13.50
C HIS A 88 16.81 3.76 12.97
N ILE A 89 15.94 4.48 13.69
CA ILE A 89 14.59 4.81 13.23
C ILE A 89 14.64 5.49 11.86
N LEU A 90 15.50 6.50 11.70
CA LEU A 90 15.64 7.24 10.44
C LEU A 90 16.17 6.37 9.29
N LYS A 91 17.09 5.44 9.59
CA LYS A 91 17.59 4.46 8.61
C LYS A 91 16.48 3.52 8.16
N VAL A 92 15.70 2.95 9.08
CA VAL A 92 14.59 2.05 8.75
C VAL A 92 13.51 2.81 7.97
N ALA A 93 13.12 4.00 8.41
CA ALA A 93 12.17 4.85 7.71
C ALA A 93 12.58 5.14 6.26
N SER A 94 13.85 5.50 6.06
CA SER A 94 14.40 5.76 4.72
C SER A 94 14.45 4.50 3.87
N TYR A 95 14.88 3.38 4.45
CA TYR A 95 14.91 2.08 3.76
C TYR A 95 13.51 1.64 3.32
N VAL A 96 12.52 1.70 4.20
CA VAL A 96 11.14 1.33 3.90
C VAL A 96 10.56 2.23 2.81
N ASN A 97 10.77 3.55 2.90
CA ASN A 97 10.30 4.50 1.89
C ASN A 97 10.96 4.25 0.52
N SER A 98 12.26 3.97 0.47
CA SER A 98 12.98 3.72 -0.79
C SER A 98 12.62 2.38 -1.45
N ASN A 99 12.33 1.33 -0.67
CA ASN A 99 11.97 0.02 -1.23
C ASN A 99 10.50 -0.09 -1.62
N ASN A 100 9.65 0.84 -1.19
CA ASN A 100 8.21 0.82 -1.45
C ASN A 100 7.75 2.07 -2.20
N SER A 101 8.49 2.50 -3.23
CA SER A 101 8.22 3.74 -3.98
C SER A 101 6.84 3.80 -4.65
N ASN A 102 6.22 2.63 -4.89
CA ASN A 102 4.91 2.52 -5.52
C ASN A 102 3.77 2.41 -4.50
N ALA A 103 4.08 2.39 -3.21
CA ALA A 103 3.09 2.30 -2.13
C ALA A 103 2.90 3.65 -1.43
N LYS A 104 1.67 3.91 -0.97
CA LYS A 104 1.37 5.00 -0.04
C LYS A 104 1.94 4.61 1.32
N PHE A 105 3.03 5.26 1.70
CA PHE A 105 3.72 5.03 2.95
C PHE A 105 3.39 6.13 3.95
N TRP A 106 2.80 5.75 5.08
CA TRP A 106 2.56 6.66 6.21
C TRP A 106 3.43 6.26 7.40
N ILE A 107 4.05 7.25 8.02
CA ILE A 107 4.97 7.05 9.13
C ILE A 107 4.58 7.91 10.32
N GLY A 108 4.61 7.32 11.51
CA GLY A 108 4.28 7.95 12.78
C GLY A 108 5.25 7.55 13.88
N PHE A 109 5.16 8.22 15.04
CA PHE A 109 6.01 7.96 16.19
C PHE A 109 5.23 8.14 17.50
N CYS A 110 5.46 7.25 18.45
CA CYS A 110 4.97 7.33 19.81
C CYS A 110 6.14 7.16 20.79
N GLY A 111 6.51 8.22 21.50
CA GLY A 111 7.42 8.14 22.64
C GLY A 111 6.63 7.92 23.92
N TYR A 112 7.03 6.97 24.76
CA TYR A 112 6.42 6.75 26.08
C TYR A 112 7.42 6.99 27.22
N ARG A 113 6.87 7.22 28.42
CA ARG A 113 7.59 7.47 29.68
C ARG A 113 6.79 6.90 30.85
N ASP A 114 7.22 7.17 32.08
CA ASP A 114 6.55 6.73 33.30
C ASP A 114 5.16 7.36 33.49
N HIS A 115 4.29 6.62 34.18
CA HIS A 115 2.93 7.05 34.54
C HIS A 115 2.86 8.42 35.23
N PHE A 116 3.88 8.76 36.03
CA PHE A 116 3.91 9.99 36.82
C PHE A 116 4.33 11.22 36.00
N ASN A 117 4.72 11.06 34.74
CA ASN A 117 5.06 12.19 33.86
C ASN A 117 3.83 12.99 33.38
N GLY A 118 2.62 12.64 33.82
CA GLY A 118 1.40 13.41 33.55
C GLY A 118 1.15 13.60 32.07
N SER A 119 0.96 14.84 31.62
CA SER A 119 0.76 15.16 30.19
C SER A 119 1.97 14.86 29.30
N ASN A 120 3.17 14.69 29.89
CA ASN A 120 4.39 14.36 29.14
C ASN A 120 4.64 12.85 29.08
N ARG A 121 3.73 12.01 29.61
CA ARG A 121 3.80 10.54 29.56
C ARG A 121 3.90 10.03 28.12
N LEU A 122 3.24 10.71 27.18
CA LEU A 122 3.23 10.34 25.77
C LEU A 122 3.67 11.50 24.90
N GLN A 123 4.44 11.18 23.87
CA GLN A 123 4.85 12.08 22.82
C GLN A 123 4.41 11.51 21.48
N ILE A 124 3.29 12.01 20.95
CA ILE A 124 2.72 11.54 19.69
C ILE A 124 3.15 12.44 18.53
N PHE A 125 3.58 11.80 17.46
CA PHE A 125 3.64 12.35 16.12
C PHE A 125 2.78 11.48 15.23
N ASP A 126 1.62 12.01 14.86
CA ASP A 126 0.63 11.29 14.09
C ASP A 126 1.11 11.04 12.64
N PHE A 127 0.43 10.15 11.93
CA PHE A 127 0.86 9.67 10.63
C PHE A 127 1.05 10.80 9.60
N THR A 128 2.18 10.73 8.89
CA THR A 128 2.48 11.59 7.75
C THR A 128 3.02 10.78 6.58
N ASN A 129 2.76 11.24 5.36
CA ASN A 129 3.41 10.72 4.15
C ASN A 129 4.69 11.50 3.78
N SER A 130 5.13 12.43 4.63
CA SER A 130 6.33 13.22 4.40
C SER A 130 7.49 12.71 5.27
N LEU A 131 8.40 11.95 4.64
CA LEU A 131 9.61 11.45 5.30
C LEU A 131 10.46 12.59 5.88
N GLU A 132 10.52 13.75 5.22
CA GLU A 132 11.29 14.89 5.70
C GLU A 132 10.69 15.51 6.98
N LYS A 133 9.36 15.68 7.04
CA LYS A 133 8.70 16.14 8.28
C LYS A 133 8.97 15.19 9.43
N PHE A 134 8.90 13.88 9.17
CA PHE A 134 9.19 12.85 10.16
C PHE A 134 10.65 12.92 10.63
N LYS A 135 11.63 13.02 9.71
CA LYS A 135 13.06 13.15 10.04
C LYS A 135 13.33 14.37 10.93
N THR A 136 12.77 15.52 10.57
CA THR A 136 12.90 16.75 11.36
C THR A 136 12.30 16.57 12.75
N TYR A 137 11.11 15.97 12.85
CA TYR A 137 10.48 15.73 14.15
C TYR A 137 11.35 14.82 15.04
N ILE A 138 11.78 13.68 14.53
CA ILE A 138 12.62 12.74 15.30
C ILE A 138 13.91 13.42 15.75
N THR A 139 14.57 14.16 14.87
CA THR A 139 15.86 14.82 15.18
C THR A 139 15.69 15.89 16.24
N ASP A 140 14.68 16.75 16.10
CA ASP A 140 14.56 17.99 16.86
C ASP A 140 13.71 17.89 18.13
N LYS A 141 12.76 16.94 18.17
CA LYS A 141 11.73 16.87 19.21
C LYS A 141 11.86 15.67 20.13
N VAL A 142 12.48 14.57 19.70
CA VAL A 142 12.59 13.36 20.52
C VAL A 142 13.79 13.47 21.46
N THR A 143 13.51 13.49 22.75
CA THR A 143 14.52 13.62 23.82
C THR A 143 14.21 12.69 24.99
N ALA A 144 15.26 12.27 25.67
CA ALA A 144 15.16 11.45 26.86
C ALA A 144 15.00 12.36 28.09
N ILE A 145 13.85 12.30 28.76
CA ILE A 145 13.52 13.13 29.92
C ILE A 145 12.66 12.33 30.93
N GLY A 146 12.61 12.81 32.17
CA GLY A 146 11.85 12.17 33.24
C GLY A 146 12.59 10.98 33.87
N GLY A 147 12.20 10.60 35.08
CA GLY A 147 12.76 9.43 35.75
C GLY A 147 12.67 9.51 37.27
N ALA A 148 12.25 8.39 37.85
CA ALA A 148 12.54 7.93 39.20
C ALA A 148 12.83 6.41 39.09
N ASP A 149 13.29 5.75 40.17
CA ASP A 149 13.62 4.30 40.20
C ASP A 149 12.38 3.36 40.04
N ILE A 150 11.35 3.78 39.31
CA ILE A 150 10.03 3.12 39.25
C ILE A 150 9.89 2.40 37.89
N PRO A 151 9.14 1.29 37.82
CA PRO A 151 8.94 0.56 36.57
C PRO A 151 8.28 1.41 35.47
N GLU A 152 8.78 1.23 34.24
CA GLU A 152 8.28 1.93 33.07
C GLU A 152 6.89 1.45 32.61
N ASP A 153 6.09 2.38 32.06
CA ASP A 153 4.75 2.12 31.55
C ASP A 153 4.73 1.71 30.07
N VAL A 154 5.38 0.58 29.77
CA VAL A 154 5.45 0.05 28.40
C VAL A 154 4.05 -0.30 27.86
N LEU A 155 3.19 -0.88 28.70
CA LEU A 155 1.85 -1.34 28.28
C LEU A 155 0.92 -0.16 28.03
N GLY A 156 0.98 0.89 28.85
CA GLY A 156 0.26 2.12 28.61
C GLY A 156 0.78 2.84 27.37
N GLY A 157 2.10 2.94 27.20
CA GLY A 157 2.71 3.49 25.98
C GLY A 157 2.23 2.80 24.70
N LEU A 158 2.15 1.47 24.70
CA LEU A 158 1.67 0.69 23.56
C LEU A 158 0.16 0.81 23.34
N ASN A 159 -0.65 0.76 24.40
CA ASN A 159 -2.10 0.92 24.29
C ASN A 159 -2.43 2.27 23.65
N GLU A 160 -1.77 3.32 24.09
CA GLU A 160 -2.02 4.68 23.62
C GLU A 160 -1.49 4.89 22.20
N ALA A 161 -0.37 4.25 21.82
CA ALA A 161 0.08 4.21 20.43
C ALA A 161 -0.95 3.56 19.49
N ILE A 162 -1.75 2.62 20.00
CA ILE A 162 -2.81 1.96 19.25
C ILE A 162 -4.08 2.82 19.22
N THR A 163 -4.46 3.45 20.33
CA THR A 163 -5.73 4.17 20.46
C THR A 163 -5.69 5.64 20.01
N GLU A 164 -4.57 6.33 20.17
CA GLU A 164 -4.46 7.78 19.91
C GLU A 164 -3.96 8.11 18.49
N MET A 165 -3.37 7.15 17.80
CA MET A 165 -2.86 7.36 16.43
C MET A 165 -3.91 7.07 15.37
N THR A 166 -3.88 7.82 14.27
CA THR A 166 -4.89 7.72 13.20
C THR A 166 -4.56 6.62 12.18
N TRP A 167 -4.52 5.37 12.63
CA TRP A 167 -4.29 4.21 11.76
C TRP A 167 -5.31 4.14 10.62
N SER A 168 -4.84 4.01 9.38
CA SER A 168 -5.66 3.99 8.16
C SER A 168 -6.53 2.73 8.05
N ASN A 169 -6.12 1.65 8.70
CA ASN A 169 -6.92 0.44 8.90
C ASN A 169 -6.97 0.16 10.40
N ALA A 170 -8.00 0.68 11.08
CA ALA A 170 -8.36 0.19 12.40
C ALA A 170 -8.59 -1.33 12.30
N THR A 171 -7.96 -2.08 13.21
CA THR A 171 -8.10 -3.54 13.29
C THR A 171 -9.49 -3.93 13.79
#